data_AF-A0A914L098-F1
#
_entry.id   AF-A0A914L098-F1
#
_cell.length_a   1.000
_cell.length_b   1.000
_cell.length_c   1.000
_cell.angle_alpha   90.00
_cell.angle_beta   90.00
_cell.angle_gamma   90.00
#
_symmetry.space_group_name_H-M   'P 1'
#
loop_
_entity.id
_entity.type
_entity.pdbx_description
1 polymer ?
#
loop_
_entity_poly.entity_id
_entity_poly.type
_entity_poly.pdbx_seq_one_letter_code
_entity_poly.pdbx_strand_id
1 'polypeptide(L)'
;MKFYLFFSISLFLLLSQFFPFVYSVIDNGILGEPYVDCGGNYIEVRFDTRNTFRGIVFVEDHLNDPQCRSSPTIDDETNGREIGQRNAQIKLNFFSCGINFTKYDNPKGVFLSAKIVLAFHPQYLSKIDRLYELKCFYMEMEHQLENELNIQMGPPIMHTKQVPMPVCRYEVLAGGPQGPPVLFATIGQMVYHKWTCESSEENQFCMIVHSCIVDDGHGDRVELIDEQGCAKDKHLLQNLDYISDLMVGKEAHVYKYADRERLFFDCKIVLSIKEPGTEFCPVPECPDPPRKRRHLKEKEKNKNNFILKEHKKEEKIEEICENSNIFIYSTLIPLDLALIIVAILLIRDGFKQFNL
;
A
#
# COMPACT_ATOMS: atom_id res chain seq x y z
N MET A 1 -54.25 -46.48 6.31
CA MET A 1 -53.00 -46.26 5.53
C MET A 1 -52.76 -44.82 5.08
N LYS A 2 -53.75 -44.07 4.58
CA LYS A 2 -53.55 -42.67 4.11
C LYS A 2 -53.12 -41.68 5.19
N PHE A 3 -53.54 -41.88 6.45
CA PHE A 3 -53.20 -41.00 7.57
C PHE A 3 -51.73 -41.09 8.00
N TYR A 4 -51.15 -42.30 7.98
CA TYR A 4 -49.73 -42.53 8.29
C TYR A 4 -48.81 -41.95 7.21
N LEU A 5 -49.23 -41.96 5.95
CA LEU A 5 -48.49 -41.35 4.84
C LEU A 5 -48.42 -39.81 4.96
N PHE A 6 -49.53 -39.17 5.34
CA PHE A 6 -49.57 -37.72 5.56
C PHE A 6 -48.74 -37.30 6.77
N PHE A 7 -48.79 -38.08 7.85
CA PHE A 7 -47.99 -37.79 9.04
C PHE A 7 -46.49 -38.00 8.78
N SER A 8 -46.09 -39.03 8.01
CA SER A 8 -44.69 -39.25 7.65
C SER A 8 -44.16 -38.16 6.71
N ILE A 9 -44.95 -37.71 5.73
CA ILE A 9 -44.56 -36.62 4.81
C ILE A 9 -44.47 -35.29 5.56
N SER A 10 -45.39 -35.00 6.48
CA SER A 10 -45.34 -33.78 7.30
C SER A 10 -44.16 -33.79 8.27
N LEU A 11 -43.81 -34.96 8.83
CA LEU A 11 -42.63 -35.11 9.70
C LEU A 11 -41.32 -34.99 8.90
N PHE A 12 -41.28 -35.51 7.67
CA PHE A 12 -40.13 -35.38 6.77
C PHE A 12 -39.93 -33.93 6.28
N LEU A 13 -41.03 -33.22 5.99
CA LEU A 13 -41.00 -31.79 5.67
C LEU A 13 -40.57 -30.95 6.87
N LEU A 14 -41.06 -31.25 8.08
CA LEU A 14 -40.61 -30.62 9.32
C LEU A 14 -39.12 -30.89 9.60
N LEU A 15 -38.64 -32.13 9.41
CA LEU A 15 -37.22 -32.49 9.56
C LEU A 15 -36.32 -31.83 8.49
N SER A 16 -36.84 -31.60 7.27
CA SER A 16 -36.10 -30.86 6.23
C SER A 16 -35.94 -29.37 6.53
N GLN A 17 -36.78 -28.80 7.41
CA GLN A 17 -36.66 -27.42 7.90
C GLN A 17 -35.67 -27.31 9.08
N PHE A 18 -35.26 -28.44 9.65
CA PHE A 18 -34.25 -28.55 10.72
C PHE A 18 -32.86 -28.92 10.21
N PHE A 19 -32.68 -29.18 8.92
CA PHE A 19 -31.34 -29.07 8.35
C PHE A 19 -31.02 -27.57 8.27
N PRO A 20 -30.10 -27.03 9.09
CA PRO A 20 -29.56 -25.73 8.75
C PRO A 20 -28.99 -25.90 7.35
N PHE A 21 -29.54 -25.18 6.39
CA PHE A 21 -28.82 -24.91 5.17
C PHE A 21 -27.58 -24.16 5.66
N VAL A 22 -26.47 -24.90 5.84
CA VAL A 22 -25.17 -24.31 6.12
C VAL A 22 -24.81 -23.61 4.83
N TYR A 23 -25.32 -22.40 4.65
CA TYR A 23 -24.68 -21.43 3.80
C TYR A 23 -23.32 -21.27 4.46
N SER A 24 -22.29 -21.93 3.91
CA SER A 24 -20.91 -21.63 4.25
C SER A 24 -20.69 -20.20 3.76
N VAL A 25 -21.07 -19.22 4.57
CA VAL A 25 -20.49 -17.90 4.48
C VAL A 25 -19.00 -18.17 4.60
N ILE A 26 -18.25 -17.91 3.55
CA ILE A 26 -16.80 -17.95 3.61
C ILE A 26 -16.41 -16.83 4.56
N ASP A 27 -16.37 -17.13 5.86
CA ASP A 27 -15.85 -16.24 6.90
C ASP A 27 -14.32 -16.38 6.89
N ASN A 28 -13.73 -15.98 5.78
CA ASN A 28 -12.30 -15.84 5.67
C ASN A 28 -11.97 -14.41 5.24
N GLY A 29 -10.83 -13.92 5.72
CA GLY A 29 -10.40 -12.56 5.51
C GLY A 29 -8.89 -12.49 5.58
N ILE A 30 -8.34 -11.47 4.93
CA ILE A 30 -6.91 -11.21 4.90
C ILE A 30 -6.51 -10.55 6.23
N LEU A 31 -5.42 -11.01 6.81
CA LEU A 31 -4.83 -10.50 8.04
C LEU A 31 -3.73 -9.50 7.69
N GLY A 32 -4.02 -8.22 7.85
CA GLY A 32 -3.04 -7.15 7.61
C GLY A 32 -2.64 -7.02 6.15
N GLU A 33 -1.38 -6.65 5.97
CA GLU A 33 -0.75 -6.32 4.70
C GLU A 33 -0.21 -7.58 4.03
N PRO A 34 -0.33 -7.73 2.70
CA PRO A 34 0.39 -8.79 2.00
C PRO A 34 1.90 -8.56 2.09
N TYR A 35 2.64 -9.63 2.32
CA TYR A 35 4.09 -9.62 2.18
C TYR A 35 4.44 -9.63 0.69
N VAL A 36 5.24 -8.66 0.25
CA VAL A 36 5.68 -8.52 -1.13
C VAL A 36 7.19 -8.62 -1.18
N ASP A 37 7.66 -9.56 -1.98
CA ASP A 37 9.05 -9.80 -2.28
C ASP A 37 9.28 -9.47 -3.77
N CYS A 38 10.08 -8.45 -4.01
CA CYS A 38 10.52 -8.01 -5.33
C CYS A 38 11.95 -8.52 -5.57
N GLY A 39 12.08 -9.71 -6.13
CA GLY A 39 13.37 -10.33 -6.46
C GLY A 39 14.05 -9.70 -7.67
N GLY A 40 15.09 -10.35 -8.21
CA GLY A 40 15.77 -9.87 -9.43
C GLY A 40 15.01 -10.16 -10.73
N ASN A 41 14.16 -11.19 -10.74
CA ASN A 41 13.40 -11.63 -11.93
C ASN A 41 11.98 -12.12 -11.59
N TYR A 42 11.53 -11.98 -10.34
CA TYR A 42 10.22 -12.42 -9.89
C TYR A 42 9.58 -11.45 -8.90
N ILE A 43 8.25 -11.37 -8.90
CA ILE A 43 7.45 -10.72 -7.85
C ILE A 43 6.72 -11.84 -7.12
N GLU A 44 6.96 -11.97 -5.83
CA GLU A 44 6.31 -12.96 -4.98
C GLU A 44 5.46 -12.26 -3.93
N VAL A 45 4.23 -12.75 -3.77
CA VAL A 45 3.24 -12.11 -2.91
C VAL A 45 2.58 -13.17 -2.07
N ARG A 46 2.57 -12.95 -0.76
CA ARG A 46 1.97 -13.85 0.23
C ARG A 46 0.93 -13.12 1.05
N PHE A 47 -0.27 -13.69 1.11
CA PHE A 47 -1.41 -13.17 1.84
C PHE A 47 -1.68 -14.09 3.03
N ASP A 48 -1.64 -13.52 4.23
CA ASP A 48 -2.03 -14.24 5.42
C ASP A 48 -3.55 -14.18 5.58
N THR A 49 -4.19 -15.33 5.72
CA THR A 49 -5.65 -15.44 5.85
C THR A 49 -6.04 -15.97 7.22
N ARG A 50 -7.18 -15.54 7.75
CA ARG A 50 -7.68 -15.96 9.08
C ARG A 50 -7.87 -17.47 9.15
N ASN A 51 -8.46 -18.04 8.11
CA ASN A 51 -8.70 -19.46 7.93
C ASN A 51 -7.95 -19.95 6.69
N THR A 52 -7.90 -21.27 6.50
CA THR A 52 -7.29 -21.89 5.32
C THR A 52 -7.84 -21.29 4.03
N PHE A 53 -6.94 -20.85 3.15
CA PHE A 53 -7.32 -20.27 1.88
C PHE A 53 -7.73 -21.38 0.89
N ARG A 54 -8.95 -21.26 0.35
CA ARG A 54 -9.53 -22.20 -0.64
C ARG A 54 -9.91 -21.49 -1.94
N GLY A 55 -9.29 -20.35 -2.18
CA GLY A 55 -9.58 -19.47 -3.30
C GLY A 55 -8.54 -19.57 -4.41
N ILE A 56 -8.51 -18.54 -5.24
CA ILE A 56 -7.51 -18.36 -6.29
C ILE A 56 -6.96 -16.94 -6.25
N VAL A 57 -5.65 -16.82 -6.44
CA VAL A 57 -4.96 -15.54 -6.62
C VAL A 57 -4.52 -15.46 -8.06
N PHE A 58 -4.74 -14.35 -8.75
CA PHE A 58 -4.37 -14.20 -10.16
C PHE A 58 -4.11 -12.74 -10.53
N VAL A 59 -3.40 -12.52 -11.63
CA VAL A 59 -3.20 -11.16 -12.17
C VAL A 59 -4.42 -10.71 -12.95
N GLU A 60 -4.84 -9.45 -12.77
CA GLU A 60 -5.97 -8.83 -13.48
C GLU A 60 -5.87 -9.12 -14.98
N ASP A 61 -6.97 -9.53 -15.59
CA ASP A 61 -7.09 -9.93 -17.00
C ASP A 61 -6.27 -11.16 -17.47
N HIS A 62 -5.55 -11.83 -16.57
CA HIS A 62 -4.69 -12.98 -16.90
C HIS A 62 -5.10 -14.29 -16.22
N LEU A 63 -6.35 -14.41 -15.75
CA LEU A 63 -6.87 -15.61 -15.07
C LEU A 63 -6.73 -16.90 -15.91
N ASN A 64 -6.81 -16.80 -17.23
CA ASN A 64 -6.73 -17.98 -18.11
C ASN A 64 -5.31 -18.56 -18.20
N ASP A 65 -4.28 -17.75 -17.92
CA ASP A 65 -2.89 -18.18 -17.94
C ASP A 65 -2.53 -18.89 -16.61
N PRO A 66 -2.16 -20.18 -16.65
CA PRO A 66 -1.76 -20.90 -15.44
C PRO A 66 -0.49 -20.34 -14.79
N GLN A 67 0.36 -19.61 -15.52
CA GLN A 67 1.56 -18.97 -14.96
C GLN A 67 1.24 -17.67 -14.20
N CYS A 68 0.05 -17.11 -14.41
CA CYS A 68 -0.40 -15.85 -13.82
C CYS A 68 -1.46 -16.04 -12.75
N ARG A 69 -1.63 -17.28 -12.27
CA ARG A 69 -2.54 -17.63 -11.17
C ARG A 69 -1.92 -18.66 -10.24
N SER A 70 -2.35 -18.65 -8.99
CA SER A 70 -2.06 -19.71 -8.04
C SER A 70 -2.73 -21.01 -8.49
N SER A 71 -2.14 -22.16 -8.18
CA SER A 71 -2.82 -23.44 -8.38
C SER A 71 -4.15 -23.40 -7.62
N PRO A 72 -5.27 -23.80 -8.24
CA PRO A 72 -6.48 -24.13 -7.50
C PRO A 72 -6.11 -25.14 -6.42
N THR A 73 -6.66 -24.97 -5.22
CA THR A 73 -6.61 -26.02 -4.20
C THR A 73 -7.42 -27.19 -4.73
N ILE A 74 -6.74 -28.26 -5.13
CA ILE A 74 -7.38 -29.45 -5.69
C ILE A 74 -7.91 -30.27 -4.52
N ASP A 75 -9.20 -30.56 -4.56
CA ASP A 75 -9.83 -31.58 -3.73
C ASP A 75 -9.31 -32.95 -4.19
N ASP A 76 -8.25 -33.45 -3.55
CA ASP A 76 -7.76 -34.80 -3.84
C ASP A 76 -8.71 -35.81 -3.15
N GLU A 77 -9.78 -36.17 -3.88
CA GLU A 77 -10.81 -37.14 -3.48
C GLU A 77 -10.25 -38.55 -3.15
N THR A 78 -8.97 -38.79 -3.37
CA THR A 78 -8.35 -40.11 -3.19
C THR A 78 -7.76 -40.35 -1.80
N ASN A 79 -7.53 -39.32 -0.97
CA ASN A 79 -6.90 -39.51 0.35
C ASN A 79 -7.43 -38.61 1.49
N GLY A 80 -8.52 -37.85 1.29
CA GLY A 80 -9.23 -37.17 2.39
C GLY A 80 -8.38 -36.21 3.23
N ARG A 81 -7.24 -35.73 2.71
CA ARG A 81 -6.42 -34.69 3.32
C ARG A 81 -6.47 -33.47 2.43
N GLU A 82 -7.31 -32.52 2.84
CA GLU A 82 -7.31 -31.17 2.31
C GLU A 82 -5.91 -30.55 2.51
N ILE A 83 -5.15 -30.35 1.44
CA ILE A 83 -3.95 -29.50 1.48
C ILE A 83 -4.38 -28.11 1.01
N GLY A 84 -5.30 -27.50 1.75
CA GLY A 84 -5.47 -26.06 1.67
C GLY A 84 -4.18 -25.42 2.17
N GLN A 85 -3.53 -24.61 1.33
CA GLN A 85 -2.41 -23.82 1.81
C GLN A 85 -2.95 -22.87 2.89
N ARG A 86 -2.28 -22.81 4.04
CA ARG A 86 -2.72 -21.94 5.15
C ARG A 86 -2.87 -20.48 4.69
N ASN A 87 -2.00 -20.06 3.77
CA ASN A 87 -1.89 -18.70 3.26
C ASN A 87 -1.95 -18.74 1.73
N ALA A 88 -2.45 -17.66 1.11
CA ALA A 88 -2.50 -17.54 -0.35
C ALA A 88 -1.15 -17.01 -0.87
N GLN A 89 -0.65 -17.56 -1.97
CA GLN A 89 0.64 -17.16 -2.53
C GLN A 89 0.61 -17.18 -4.05
N ILE A 90 1.29 -16.22 -4.67
CA ILE A 90 1.53 -16.18 -6.11
C ILE A 90 2.95 -15.69 -6.39
N LYS A 91 3.62 -16.33 -7.35
CA LYS A 91 4.94 -15.95 -7.83
C LYS A 91 4.84 -15.63 -9.32
N LEU A 92 5.16 -14.40 -9.68
CA LEU A 92 5.07 -13.84 -11.02
C LEU A 92 6.48 -13.62 -11.58
N ASN A 93 6.67 -13.83 -12.88
CA ASN A 93 7.90 -13.48 -13.58
C ASN A 93 7.74 -12.09 -14.20
N PHE A 94 8.78 -11.25 -14.14
CA PHE A 94 8.76 -9.86 -14.65
C PHE A 94 8.35 -9.73 -16.11
N PHE A 95 8.67 -10.73 -16.93
CA PHE A 95 8.46 -10.69 -18.37
C PHE A 95 7.13 -11.32 -18.81
N SER A 96 6.27 -11.72 -17.87
CA SER A 96 4.97 -12.32 -18.17
C SER A 96 3.84 -11.63 -17.40
N CYS A 97 2.60 -12.11 -17.60
CA CYS A 97 1.43 -11.66 -16.84
C CYS A 97 1.08 -10.16 -16.94
N GLY A 98 1.50 -9.48 -18.00
CA GLY A 98 1.11 -8.08 -18.24
C GLY A 98 1.63 -7.09 -17.20
N ILE A 99 2.80 -7.35 -16.60
CA ILE A 99 3.42 -6.42 -15.65
C ILE A 99 3.84 -5.14 -16.38
N ASN A 100 3.43 -4.00 -15.84
CA ASN A 100 3.68 -2.69 -16.41
C ASN A 100 4.99 -2.10 -15.91
N PHE A 101 5.80 -1.55 -16.82
CA PHE A 101 7.08 -0.90 -16.51
C PHE A 101 6.94 0.61 -16.73
N THR A 102 7.17 1.40 -15.68
CA THR A 102 7.14 2.86 -15.75
C THR A 102 8.52 3.41 -15.37
N LYS A 103 9.20 4.04 -16.32
CA LYS A 103 10.47 4.73 -16.03
C LYS A 103 10.23 5.95 -15.15
N TYR A 104 11.17 6.22 -14.27
CA TYR A 104 11.12 7.33 -13.34
C TYR A 104 12.49 8.01 -13.30
N ASP A 105 12.52 9.34 -13.35
CA ASP A 105 13.76 10.09 -13.59
C ASP A 105 14.42 10.63 -12.31
N ASN A 106 13.68 10.70 -11.19
CA ASN A 106 14.22 11.30 -9.95
C ASN A 106 13.65 10.68 -8.65
N PRO A 107 14.32 9.66 -8.06
CA PRO A 107 15.58 9.05 -8.53
C PRO A 107 15.42 8.25 -9.82
N LYS A 108 16.49 8.16 -10.63
CA LYS A 108 16.49 7.33 -11.84
C LYS A 108 16.18 5.88 -11.47
N GLY A 109 15.21 5.30 -12.16
CA GLY A 109 14.76 3.94 -11.89
C GLY A 109 13.53 3.54 -12.68
N VAL A 110 12.97 2.37 -12.34
CA VAL A 110 11.79 1.80 -12.99
C VAL A 110 10.84 1.26 -11.94
N PHE A 111 9.56 1.63 -12.03
CA PHE A 111 8.48 1.00 -11.30
C PHE A 111 7.91 -0.17 -12.12
N LEU A 112 7.93 -1.36 -11.53
CA LEU A 112 7.15 -2.51 -11.98
C LEU A 112 5.81 -2.52 -11.26
N SER A 113 4.71 -2.56 -12.00
CA SER A 113 3.37 -2.61 -11.42
C SER A 113 2.54 -3.77 -11.94
N ALA A 114 1.92 -4.50 -11.01
CA ALA A 114 1.05 -5.63 -11.28
C ALA A 114 -0.21 -5.50 -10.44
N LYS A 115 -1.36 -5.79 -11.06
CA LYS A 115 -2.65 -5.79 -10.35
C LYS A 115 -3.07 -7.21 -10.05
N ILE A 116 -3.20 -7.56 -8.78
CA ILE A 116 -3.51 -8.91 -8.33
C ILE A 116 -4.90 -8.96 -7.72
N VAL A 117 -5.71 -9.89 -8.19
CA VAL A 117 -7.00 -10.23 -7.63
C VAL A 117 -6.85 -11.43 -6.71
N LEU A 118 -7.27 -11.28 -5.46
CA LEU A 118 -7.44 -12.37 -4.52
C LEU A 118 -8.93 -12.68 -4.40
N ALA A 119 -9.32 -13.83 -4.93
CA ALA A 119 -10.69 -14.33 -4.88
C ALA A 119 -10.80 -15.45 -3.85
N PHE A 120 -11.72 -15.32 -2.89
CA PHE A 120 -11.95 -16.37 -1.88
C PHE A 120 -12.71 -17.58 -2.42
N HIS A 121 -13.28 -17.46 -3.63
CA HIS A 121 -13.95 -18.55 -4.32
C HIS A 121 -13.31 -18.78 -5.70
N PRO A 122 -13.05 -20.04 -6.12
CA PRO A 122 -12.32 -20.34 -7.35
C PRO A 122 -13.08 -20.01 -8.65
N GLN A 123 -14.41 -19.88 -8.61
CA GLN A 123 -15.25 -19.72 -9.82
C GLN A 123 -15.93 -18.35 -9.97
N TYR A 124 -16.02 -17.55 -8.91
CA TYR A 124 -16.76 -16.27 -8.96
C TYR A 124 -16.17 -15.27 -7.97
N LEU A 125 -16.37 -13.99 -8.27
CA LEU A 125 -15.95 -12.91 -7.40
C LEU A 125 -17.02 -12.57 -6.36
N SER A 126 -16.58 -12.31 -5.13
CA SER A 126 -17.41 -12.01 -3.98
C SER A 126 -17.08 -10.64 -3.37
N LYS A 127 -17.93 -10.16 -2.45
CA LYS A 127 -17.71 -8.86 -1.76
C LYS A 127 -16.43 -8.83 -0.92
N ILE A 128 -15.94 -9.99 -0.47
CA ILE A 128 -14.75 -10.09 0.38
C ILE A 128 -13.45 -10.21 -0.43
N ASP A 129 -13.55 -10.34 -1.75
CA ASP A 129 -12.41 -10.41 -2.65
C ASP A 129 -11.73 -9.04 -2.76
N ARG A 130 -10.43 -9.05 -3.07
CA ARG A 130 -9.60 -7.85 -3.05
C ARG A 130 -8.78 -7.71 -4.32
N LEU A 131 -8.65 -6.47 -4.78
CA LEU A 131 -7.75 -6.06 -5.85
C LEU A 131 -6.60 -5.28 -5.23
N TYR A 132 -5.37 -5.72 -5.48
CA TYR A 132 -4.14 -5.09 -5.02
C TYR A 132 -3.37 -4.57 -6.23
N GLU A 133 -2.86 -3.34 -6.16
CA GLU A 133 -1.90 -2.81 -7.12
C GLU A 133 -0.52 -2.81 -6.46
N LEU A 134 0.34 -3.71 -6.93
CA LEU A 134 1.70 -3.83 -6.45
C LEU A 134 2.61 -2.89 -7.23
N LYS A 135 3.61 -2.32 -6.54
CA LYS A 135 4.61 -1.43 -7.13
C LYS A 135 5.98 -1.75 -6.54
N CYS A 136 6.87 -2.30 -7.34
CA CYS A 136 8.28 -2.50 -6.99
C CYS A 136 9.10 -1.40 -7.68
N PHE A 137 9.97 -0.69 -6.96
CA PHE A 137 10.86 0.32 -7.53
C PHE A 137 12.29 -0.21 -7.62
N TYR A 138 12.89 -0.11 -8.81
CA TYR A 138 14.28 -0.49 -9.07
C TYR A 138 15.07 0.76 -9.42
N MET A 139 16.01 1.15 -8.57
CA MET A 139 16.85 2.32 -8.83
C MET A 139 17.99 1.99 -9.79
N GLU A 140 18.33 2.95 -10.65
CA GLU A 140 19.53 2.91 -11.48
C GLU A 140 20.71 3.45 -10.67
N MET A 141 21.74 2.65 -10.43
CA MET A 141 22.97 3.12 -9.76
C MET A 141 23.88 3.81 -10.77
N GLU A 142 24.17 5.10 -10.55
CA GLU A 142 25.24 5.79 -11.26
C GLU A 142 26.59 5.35 -10.69
N HIS A 143 27.27 4.44 -11.40
CA HIS A 143 28.68 4.18 -11.14
C HIS A 143 29.49 5.40 -11.59
N GLN A 144 30.09 6.14 -10.66
CA GLN A 144 31.13 7.11 -10.99
C GLN A 144 32.38 6.33 -11.45
N LEU A 145 32.73 6.49 -12.72
CA LEU A 145 33.96 5.95 -13.30
C LEU A 145 35.13 6.81 -12.77
N GLU A 146 35.78 6.37 -11.70
CA GLU A 146 37.07 6.92 -11.29
C GLU A 146 38.15 6.48 -12.30
N ASN A 147 38.61 7.42 -13.13
CA ASN A 147 39.81 7.21 -13.93
C ASN A 147 41.04 7.42 -13.03
N GLU A 148 41.62 6.33 -12.52
CA GLU A 148 42.87 6.39 -11.76
C GLU A 148 44.11 6.27 -12.68
N LEU A 149 45.06 7.18 -12.47
CA LEU A 149 46.42 7.12 -12.97
C LEU A 149 47.17 6.01 -12.22
N ASN A 150 47.62 4.98 -12.94
CA ASN A 150 48.24 3.78 -12.36
C ASN A 150 49.62 4.06 -11.73
N ILE A 151 49.68 4.17 -10.40
CA ILE A 151 50.90 3.97 -9.61
C ILE A 151 50.65 2.75 -8.73
N GLN A 152 51.36 1.65 -9.00
CA GLN A 152 51.11 0.35 -8.40
C GLN A 152 51.45 0.34 -6.89
N MET A 153 50.44 0.44 -6.05
CA MET A 153 50.40 -0.19 -4.73
C MET A 153 49.48 -1.42 -4.85
N GLY A 154 49.84 -2.53 -4.18
CA GLY A 154 49.02 -3.75 -4.19
C GLY A 154 47.58 -3.45 -3.77
N PRO A 155 46.57 -4.16 -4.32
CA PRO A 155 45.17 -3.78 -4.15
C PRO A 155 44.81 -3.78 -2.66
N PRO A 156 44.24 -2.69 -2.11
CA PRO A 156 43.60 -2.78 -0.82
C PRO A 156 42.50 -3.84 -0.89
N ILE A 157 42.39 -4.67 0.14
CA ILE A 157 41.27 -5.60 0.27
C ILE A 157 40.02 -4.75 0.50
N MET A 158 39.28 -4.49 -0.58
CA MET A 158 37.99 -3.80 -0.51
C MET A 158 36.99 -4.77 0.11
N HIS A 159 36.69 -4.59 1.39
CA HIS A 159 35.55 -5.25 2.02
C HIS A 159 34.28 -4.51 1.59
N THR A 160 33.60 -5.02 0.56
CA THR A 160 32.25 -4.56 0.20
C THR A 160 31.28 -5.07 1.25
N LYS A 161 31.03 -4.26 2.29
CA LYS A 161 29.93 -4.51 3.22
C LYS A 161 28.66 -3.99 2.55
N GLN A 162 27.78 -4.88 2.11
CA GLN A 162 26.42 -4.50 1.74
C GLN A 162 25.71 -4.01 3.00
N VAL A 163 25.35 -2.74 3.02
CA VAL A 163 24.62 -2.12 4.13
C VAL A 163 23.14 -2.12 3.74
N PRO A 164 22.25 -2.74 4.53
CA PRO A 164 20.83 -2.72 4.24
C PRO A 164 20.27 -1.29 4.33
N MET A 165 19.41 -0.94 3.38
CA MET A 165 18.75 0.36 3.34
C MET A 165 17.76 0.49 4.51
N PRO A 166 17.74 1.61 5.25
CA PRO A 166 16.81 1.78 6.36
C PRO A 166 15.37 1.98 5.87
N VAL A 167 14.41 1.54 6.68
CA VAL A 167 12.97 1.66 6.37
C VAL A 167 12.43 2.95 6.99
N CYS A 168 11.87 3.82 6.15
CA CYS A 168 11.35 5.11 6.58
C CYS A 168 9.82 5.13 6.70
N ARG A 169 9.30 5.90 7.65
CA ARG A 169 7.88 6.05 7.95
C ARG A 169 7.52 7.51 8.19
N TYR A 170 6.30 7.85 7.82
CA TYR A 170 5.68 9.15 8.07
C TYR A 170 4.41 8.96 8.88
N GLU A 171 4.26 9.74 9.95
CA GLU A 171 3.14 9.67 10.88
C GLU A 171 2.63 11.07 11.25
N VAL A 172 1.33 11.17 11.52
CA VAL A 172 0.71 12.36 12.09
C VAL A 172 0.18 12.00 13.46
N LEU A 173 0.70 12.64 14.51
CA LEU A 173 0.41 12.34 15.90
C LEU A 173 -0.43 13.44 16.54
N ALA A 174 -1.21 13.10 17.56
CA ALA A 174 -2.03 14.07 18.29
C ALA A 174 -1.17 14.89 19.26
N GLY A 175 -1.17 16.21 19.13
CA GLY A 175 -0.38 17.09 19.99
C GLY A 175 1.12 17.01 19.69
N GLY A 176 1.85 16.14 20.38
CA GLY A 176 3.32 16.14 20.37
C GLY A 176 3.98 14.91 19.73
N PRO A 177 5.33 14.82 19.76
CA PRO A 177 6.13 13.75 19.15
C PRO A 177 5.93 12.33 19.73
N GLN A 178 5.27 12.25 20.89
CA GLN A 178 4.93 11.01 21.60
C GLN A 178 3.41 10.76 21.61
N GLY A 179 2.64 11.56 20.88
CA GLY A 179 1.19 11.41 20.78
C GLY A 179 0.80 10.14 20.02
N PRO A 180 -0.45 9.66 20.17
CA PRO A 180 -0.97 8.56 19.36
C PRO A 180 -1.19 9.00 17.90
N PRO A 181 -1.10 8.07 16.92
CA PRO A 181 -1.43 8.35 15.53
C PRO A 181 -2.87 8.84 15.33
N VAL A 182 -3.03 9.82 14.45
CA VAL A 182 -4.31 10.49 14.20
C VAL A 182 -4.87 10.06 12.85
N LEU A 183 -6.06 9.45 12.88
CA LEU A 183 -6.82 9.07 11.68
C LEU A 183 -7.86 10.10 11.29
N PHE A 184 -8.44 10.76 12.29
CA PHE A 184 -9.47 11.77 12.12
C PHE A 184 -9.11 12.95 13.00
N ALA A 185 -9.11 14.14 12.40
CA ALA A 185 -8.80 15.36 13.10
C ALA A 185 -9.82 16.44 12.81
N THR A 186 -10.01 17.33 13.77
CA THR A 186 -10.84 18.53 13.61
C THR A 186 -10.00 19.70 13.12
N ILE A 187 -10.61 20.60 12.34
CA ILE A 187 -9.90 21.79 11.84
C ILE A 187 -9.40 22.63 13.03
N GLY A 188 -8.14 23.04 12.97
CA GLY A 188 -7.47 23.78 14.04
C GLY A 188 -6.93 22.90 15.18
N GLN A 189 -7.20 21.60 15.17
CA GLN A 189 -6.57 20.66 16.09
C GLN A 189 -5.05 20.70 15.89
N MET A 190 -4.33 20.69 16.99
CA MET A 190 -2.88 20.63 16.97
C MET A 190 -2.42 19.18 16.71
N VAL A 191 -1.58 18.99 15.71
CA VAL A 191 -0.94 17.72 15.35
C VAL A 191 0.57 17.86 15.18
N TYR A 192 1.27 16.73 15.28
CA TYR A 192 2.71 16.61 15.09
C TYR A 192 3.01 15.73 13.88
N HIS A 193 3.65 16.29 12.86
CA HIS A 193 4.16 15.51 11.73
C HIS A 193 5.52 14.93 12.09
N LYS A 194 5.70 13.62 11.90
CA LYS A 194 6.91 12.89 12.27
C LYS A 194 7.39 12.04 11.11
N TRP A 195 8.67 12.18 10.77
CA TRP A 195 9.39 11.33 9.84
C TRP A 195 10.47 10.57 10.61
N THR A 196 10.53 9.26 10.42
CA THR A 196 11.49 8.39 11.08
C THR A 196 12.05 7.37 10.09
N CYS A 197 13.34 7.08 10.17
CA CYS A 197 13.93 5.93 9.50
C CYS A 197 14.58 4.99 10.53
N GLU A 198 14.41 3.69 10.32
CA GLU A 198 14.98 2.65 11.18
C GLU A 198 16.08 1.91 10.42
N SER A 199 17.29 1.89 10.99
CA SER A 199 18.46 1.20 10.44
C SER A 199 18.96 0.14 11.43
N SER A 200 19.56 -0.94 10.91
CA SER A 200 20.21 -1.96 11.73
C SER A 200 21.55 -1.50 12.33
N GLU A 201 22.16 -0.45 11.76
CA GLU A 201 23.42 0.13 12.23
C GLU A 201 23.18 1.56 12.71
N GLU A 202 23.64 1.86 13.92
CA GLU A 202 23.54 3.19 14.49
C GLU A 202 24.57 4.15 13.86
N ASN A 203 24.18 5.42 13.70
CA ASN A 203 25.05 6.52 13.23
C ASN A 203 25.64 6.39 11.82
N GLN A 204 25.06 5.58 10.95
CA GLN A 204 25.57 5.40 9.59
C GLN A 204 24.92 6.30 8.54
N PHE A 205 23.67 6.70 8.78
CA PHE A 205 22.84 7.40 7.80
C PHE A 205 22.36 8.75 8.35
N CYS A 206 22.28 9.72 7.44
CA CYS A 206 21.65 11.00 7.64
C CYS A 206 20.37 11.08 6.80
N MET A 207 19.28 11.53 7.39
CA MET A 207 18.00 11.71 6.74
C MET A 207 17.70 13.18 6.49
N ILE A 208 17.23 13.50 5.28
CA ILE A 208 16.70 14.82 4.92
C ILE A 208 15.33 14.62 4.27
N VAL A 209 14.32 15.37 4.74
CA VAL A 209 13.02 15.43 4.05
C VAL A 209 13.17 16.37 2.86
N HIS A 210 13.19 15.80 1.65
CA HIS A 210 13.52 16.53 0.42
C HIS A 210 12.33 17.28 -0.16
N SER A 211 11.12 16.71 -0.15
CA SER A 211 9.93 17.41 -0.67
C SER A 211 8.66 16.73 -0.18
N CYS A 212 7.61 17.50 0.09
CA CYS A 212 6.31 16.95 0.50
C CYS A 212 5.19 17.65 -0.24
N ILE A 213 4.27 16.87 -0.80
CA ILE A 213 3.05 17.32 -1.43
C ILE A 213 1.83 16.82 -0.66
N VAL A 214 0.76 17.61 -0.69
CA VAL A 214 -0.58 17.19 -0.26
C VAL A 214 -1.52 17.15 -1.46
N ASP A 215 -2.22 16.03 -1.62
CA ASP A 215 -3.24 15.78 -2.64
C ASP A 215 -4.60 15.57 -1.97
N ASP A 216 -5.67 16.01 -2.63
CA ASP A 216 -7.06 15.83 -2.18
C ASP A 216 -7.78 14.64 -2.85
N GLY A 217 -7.03 13.84 -3.61
CA GLY A 217 -7.52 12.68 -4.34
C GLY A 217 -8.26 13.02 -5.64
N HIS A 218 -8.43 14.31 -5.96
CA HIS A 218 -9.01 14.80 -7.21
C HIS A 218 -7.96 15.40 -8.16
N GLY A 219 -6.67 15.27 -7.81
CA GLY A 219 -5.54 15.68 -8.63
C GLY A 219 -5.07 17.12 -8.38
N ASP A 220 -5.68 17.85 -7.46
CA ASP A 220 -5.17 19.14 -7.01
C ASP A 220 -4.08 18.92 -5.96
N ARG A 221 -2.84 19.26 -6.34
CA ARG A 221 -1.65 19.08 -5.50
C ARG A 221 -1.09 20.40 -5.03
N VAL A 222 -0.73 20.45 -3.74
CA VAL A 222 -0.07 21.61 -3.13
C VAL A 222 1.24 21.15 -2.50
N GLU A 223 2.32 21.80 -2.86
CA GLU A 223 3.64 21.58 -2.29
C GLU A 223 3.74 22.25 -0.91
N LEU A 224 4.05 21.44 0.11
CA LEU A 224 4.25 21.88 1.49
C LEU A 224 5.73 22.14 1.78
N ILE A 225 6.59 21.28 1.23
CA ILE A 225 8.05 21.35 1.37
C ILE A 225 8.63 21.24 -0.04
N ASP A 226 9.47 22.20 -0.41
CA ASP A 226 10.16 22.19 -1.70
C ASP A 226 11.37 21.26 -1.72
N GLU A 227 11.95 21.06 -2.91
CA GLU A 227 13.09 20.17 -3.18
C GLU A 227 14.34 20.46 -2.33
N GLN A 228 14.43 21.63 -1.70
CA GLN A 228 15.52 21.98 -0.80
C GLN A 228 15.26 21.52 0.65
N GLY A 229 14.10 20.93 0.93
CA GLY A 229 13.65 20.59 2.27
C GLY A 229 13.06 21.76 3.06
N CYS A 230 12.70 22.87 2.39
CA CYS A 230 12.18 24.06 3.03
C CYS A 230 10.67 24.19 2.91
N ALA A 231 10.02 24.66 3.98
CA ALA A 231 8.57 24.81 3.97
C ALA A 231 8.13 25.97 3.05
N LYS A 232 6.99 25.80 2.37
CA LYS A 232 6.48 26.78 1.40
C LYS A 232 5.50 27.79 1.96
N ASP A 233 4.74 27.42 3.00
CA ASP A 233 3.72 28.27 3.59
C ASP A 233 3.59 28.00 5.09
N LYS A 234 3.94 29.02 5.89
CA LYS A 234 3.93 28.97 7.36
C LYS A 234 2.59 28.65 7.99
N HIS A 235 1.47 28.85 7.29
CA HIS A 235 0.13 28.51 7.80
C HIS A 235 -0.23 27.05 7.59
N LEU A 236 0.45 26.37 6.66
CA LEU A 236 0.23 24.95 6.38
C LEU A 236 1.25 24.09 7.12
N LEU A 237 2.52 24.47 7.02
CA LEU A 237 3.63 23.79 7.69
C LEU A 237 4.81 24.76 7.83
N GLN A 238 5.47 24.74 8.98
CA GLN A 238 6.70 25.52 9.20
C GLN A 238 7.93 24.68 8.83
N ASN A 239 9.12 25.30 8.83
CA ASN A 239 10.38 24.58 8.63
C ASN A 239 10.53 23.46 9.67
N LEU A 240 11.01 22.30 9.22
CA LEU A 240 11.05 21.08 10.03
C LEU A 240 12.14 21.14 11.10
N ASP A 241 11.90 20.48 12.23
CA ASP A 241 12.86 20.37 13.32
C ASP A 241 13.55 19.00 13.25
N TYR A 242 14.87 19.01 13.02
CA TYR A 242 15.69 17.80 12.93
C TYR A 242 16.16 17.42 14.34
N ILE A 243 15.53 16.40 14.92
CA ILE A 243 15.71 15.99 16.32
C ILE A 243 16.90 15.04 16.46
N SER A 244 17.05 14.12 15.49
CA SER A 244 18.19 13.21 15.38
C SER A 244 18.48 12.91 13.91
N ASP A 245 19.61 12.24 13.64
CA ASP A 245 20.07 11.89 12.29
C ASP A 245 19.01 11.18 11.44
N LEU A 246 18.09 10.44 12.07
CA LEU A 246 17.01 9.68 11.41
C LEU A 246 15.61 10.06 11.93
N MET A 247 15.47 11.18 12.65
CA MET A 247 14.18 11.65 13.16
C MET A 247 13.98 13.15 12.94
N VAL A 248 12.90 13.47 12.23
CA VAL A 248 12.51 14.84 11.91
C VAL A 248 11.05 15.02 12.28
N GLY A 249 10.67 16.20 12.78
CA GLY A 249 9.26 16.47 13.02
C GLY A 249 8.90 17.93 13.14
N LYS A 250 7.60 18.21 13.07
CA LYS A 250 7.08 19.56 13.21
C LYS A 250 5.66 19.61 13.72
N GLU A 251 5.42 20.59 14.57
CA GLU A 251 4.12 20.99 15.09
C GLU A 251 3.32 21.80 14.05
N ALA A 252 2.06 21.42 13.81
CA ALA A 252 1.17 22.11 12.87
C ALA A 252 -0.31 22.07 13.31
N HIS A 253 -1.11 22.99 12.77
CA HIS A 253 -2.55 22.95 12.93
C HIS A 253 -3.21 22.27 11.73
N VAL A 254 -4.18 21.42 12.00
CA VAL A 254 -4.94 20.73 10.97
C VAL A 254 -5.73 21.74 10.14
N TYR A 255 -5.53 21.67 8.82
CA TYR A 255 -6.24 22.48 7.85
C TYR A 255 -7.04 21.58 6.90
N LYS A 256 -8.01 22.18 6.21
CA LYS A 256 -8.84 21.51 5.20
C LYS A 256 -9.03 22.44 4.02
N TYR A 257 -8.98 21.90 2.80
CA TYR A 257 -9.42 22.63 1.62
C TYR A 257 -10.95 22.61 1.55
N ALA A 258 -11.57 23.69 1.04
CA ALA A 258 -13.02 23.75 0.89
C ALA A 258 -13.50 22.55 0.04
N ASP A 259 -14.58 21.91 0.46
CA ASP A 259 -15.20 20.76 -0.23
C ASP A 259 -14.33 19.49 -0.37
N ARG A 260 -13.22 19.36 0.35
CA ARG A 260 -12.34 18.16 0.30
C ARG A 260 -12.38 17.34 1.59
N GLU A 261 -12.87 16.11 1.56
CA GLU A 261 -13.05 15.29 2.78
C GLU A 261 -11.77 14.65 3.32
N ARG A 262 -10.78 14.39 2.46
CA ARG A 262 -9.54 13.67 2.80
C ARG A 262 -8.32 14.39 2.22
N LEU A 263 -7.19 14.23 2.88
CA LEU A 263 -5.88 14.72 2.45
C LEU A 263 -4.90 13.56 2.41
N PHE A 264 -4.09 13.47 1.36
CA PHE A 264 -3.04 12.48 1.17
C PHE A 264 -1.70 13.19 1.15
N PHE A 265 -0.79 12.78 2.04
CA PHE A 265 0.56 13.33 2.10
C PHE A 265 1.52 12.38 1.40
N ASP A 266 2.29 12.91 0.46
CA ASP A 266 3.33 12.17 -0.25
C ASP A 266 4.65 12.93 -0.08
N CYS A 267 5.60 12.30 0.59
CA CYS A 267 6.87 12.90 0.99
C CYS A 267 8.03 12.07 0.47
N LYS A 268 9.03 12.76 -0.08
CA LYS A 268 10.31 12.18 -0.48
C LYS A 268 11.34 12.42 0.59
N ILE A 269 12.03 11.35 0.98
CA ILE A 269 13.11 11.36 1.96
C ILE A 269 14.39 10.97 1.25
N VAL A 270 15.45 11.73 1.48
CA VAL A 270 16.80 11.45 0.98
C VAL A 270 17.64 10.96 2.13
N LEU A 271 18.37 9.86 1.88
CA LEU A 271 19.29 9.26 2.82
C LEU A 271 20.71 9.39 2.27
N SER A 272 21.63 9.88 3.09
CA SER A 272 23.05 9.96 2.78
C SER A 272 23.87 9.21 3.82
N ILE A 273 25.04 8.72 3.42
CA ILE A 273 25.98 8.08 4.35
C ILE A 273 26.65 9.18 5.18
N LYS A 274 26.72 9.00 6.50
CA LYS A 274 27.38 9.93 7.41
C LYS A 274 28.89 9.84 7.23
N GLU A 275 29.54 10.97 6.95
CA GLU A 275 30.99 11.00 6.73
C GLU A 275 31.75 10.78 8.06
N PRO A 276 32.84 9.98 8.05
CA PRO A 276 33.63 9.73 9.24
C PRO A 276 34.28 11.03 9.75
N GLY A 277 33.93 11.43 10.98
CA GLY A 277 34.42 12.66 11.62
C GLY A 277 33.40 13.80 11.69
N THR A 278 32.22 13.64 11.07
CA THR A 278 31.09 14.56 11.27
C THR A 278 30.25 14.12 12.46
N GLU A 279 30.06 15.00 13.44
CA GLU A 279 29.26 14.70 14.63
C GLU A 279 27.76 14.87 14.34
N PHE A 280 27.39 15.82 13.48
CA PHE A 280 26.01 16.17 13.12
C PHE A 280 25.75 16.02 11.62
N CYS A 281 24.56 15.55 11.27
CA CYS A 281 24.11 15.52 9.88
C CYS A 281 23.85 16.93 9.32
N PRO A 282 24.07 17.15 8.01
CA PRO A 282 23.73 18.43 7.38
C PRO A 282 22.22 18.63 7.39
N VAL A 283 21.78 19.77 7.93
CA VAL A 283 20.37 20.18 7.98
C VAL A 283 20.16 21.32 6.97
N PRO A 284 19.04 21.34 6.22
CA PRO A 284 18.73 22.44 5.31
C PRO A 284 18.66 23.79 6.02
N GLU A 285 19.38 24.78 5.50
CA GLU A 285 19.26 26.17 5.96
C GLU A 285 18.07 26.85 5.25
N CYS A 286 16.93 26.91 5.94
CA CYS A 286 15.71 27.44 5.36
C CYS A 286 15.38 28.85 5.90
N PRO A 287 15.11 29.83 5.03
CA PRO A 287 14.54 31.10 5.46
C PRO A 287 13.11 30.89 6.00
N ASP A 288 12.60 31.86 6.76
CA ASP A 288 11.23 31.80 7.25
C ASP A 288 10.23 31.73 6.07
N PRO A 289 9.32 30.74 6.07
CA PRO A 289 8.40 30.54 4.94
C PRO A 289 7.51 31.77 4.70
N PRO A 290 7.39 32.22 3.44
CA PRO A 290 6.56 33.37 3.10
C PRO A 290 5.08 33.07 3.34
N ARG A 291 4.28 34.13 3.57
CA ARG A 291 2.82 34.01 3.65
C ARG A 291 2.24 33.96 2.24
N LYS A 292 1.89 32.78 1.73
CA LYS A 292 1.23 32.67 0.42
C LYS A 292 -0.25 33.03 0.56
N ARG A 293 -0.70 34.10 -0.10
CA ARG A 293 -2.14 34.41 -0.22
C ARG A 293 -2.75 33.49 -1.27
N ARG A 294 -4.01 33.06 -1.07
CA ARG A 294 -4.77 32.32 -2.09
C ARG A 294 -4.77 33.12 -3.39
N HIS A 295 -3.95 32.72 -4.36
CA HIS A 295 -4.07 33.22 -5.73
C HIS A 295 -5.15 32.38 -6.42
N LEU A 296 -6.25 33.04 -6.79
CA LEU A 296 -7.14 32.54 -7.84
C LEU A 296 -6.25 32.40 -9.10
N LYS A 297 -5.95 31.17 -9.52
CA LYS A 297 -5.14 30.90 -10.71
C LYS A 297 -5.86 31.47 -11.94
N GLU A 298 -5.32 32.54 -12.52
CA GLU A 298 -5.61 32.91 -13.90
C GLU A 298 -4.79 31.99 -14.80
N LYS A 299 -5.47 31.23 -15.67
CA LYS A 299 -4.83 30.26 -16.58
C LYS A 299 -4.08 31.01 -17.69
N GLU A 300 -2.76 31.11 -17.58
CA GLU A 300 -1.92 31.43 -18.74
C GLU A 300 -1.74 30.19 -19.62
N LYS A 301 -2.41 30.20 -20.78
CA LYS A 301 -2.14 29.30 -21.90
C LYS A 301 -0.77 29.65 -22.47
N ASN A 302 0.15 28.70 -22.53
CA ASN A 302 1.18 28.73 -23.55
C ASN A 302 1.38 27.36 -24.20
N LYS A 303 1.19 27.37 -25.53
CA LYS A 303 1.50 26.32 -26.49
C LYS A 303 3.02 26.20 -26.62
N ASN A 304 3.55 24.99 -26.79
CA ASN A 304 4.27 24.59 -28.00
C ASN A 304 4.90 23.17 -27.87
N ASN A 305 4.40 22.27 -28.72
CA ASN A 305 5.07 21.29 -29.58
C ASN A 305 6.24 20.43 -29.06
N PHE A 306 5.91 19.17 -28.71
CA PHE A 306 6.29 17.92 -29.38
C PHE A 306 7.51 17.94 -30.32
N ILE A 307 8.57 17.16 -30.00
CA ILE A 307 9.19 16.14 -30.89
C ILE A 307 9.82 15.04 -30.00
N LEU A 308 9.24 13.83 -30.05
CA LEU A 308 9.84 12.59 -29.54
C LEU A 308 10.78 12.02 -30.61
N LYS A 309 12.01 11.66 -30.26
CA LYS A 309 12.83 10.72 -31.05
C LYS A 309 13.15 9.51 -30.18
N GLU A 310 12.50 8.40 -30.49
CA GLU A 310 12.80 7.09 -29.94
C GLU A 310 14.10 6.56 -30.54
N HIS A 311 15.04 6.13 -29.69
CA HIS A 311 16.05 5.16 -30.06
C HIS A 311 15.95 3.98 -29.08
N LYS A 312 15.51 2.86 -29.64
CA LYS A 312 15.39 1.54 -29.01
C LYS A 312 16.78 0.90 -28.98
N LYS A 313 17.22 0.42 -27.81
CA LYS A 313 18.25 -0.62 -27.72
C LYS A 313 17.98 -1.49 -26.49
N GLU A 314 17.71 -2.76 -26.75
CA GLU A 314 17.64 -3.85 -25.78
C GLU A 314 19.06 -4.26 -25.41
N GLU A 315 19.33 -4.53 -24.12
CA GLU A 315 20.07 -5.72 -23.69
C GLU A 315 20.09 -5.92 -22.15
N LYS A 316 19.70 -7.15 -21.78
CA LYS A 316 20.18 -8.04 -20.69
C LYS A 316 20.40 -7.56 -19.25
N ILE A 317 19.43 -8.01 -18.44
CA ILE A 317 19.39 -8.57 -17.07
C ILE A 317 20.72 -8.96 -16.41
N GLU A 318 20.90 -8.55 -15.15
CA GLU A 318 21.28 -9.36 -13.96
C GLU A 318 21.03 -8.49 -12.71
N GLU A 319 19.94 -8.74 -11.98
CA GLU A 319 19.85 -9.43 -10.68
C GLU A 319 20.28 -8.53 -9.50
N ILE A 320 19.38 -8.27 -8.52
CA ILE A 320 19.63 -8.15 -7.06
C ILE A 320 18.37 -7.73 -6.27
N CYS A 321 18.11 -8.54 -5.22
CA CYS A 321 17.58 -8.35 -3.86
C CYS A 321 16.51 -7.28 -3.47
N GLU A 322 15.34 -7.79 -3.05
CA GLU A 322 14.63 -7.66 -1.75
C GLU A 322 15.17 -6.67 -0.70
N ASN A 323 14.38 -5.86 0.03
CA ASN A 323 13.09 -6.14 0.72
C ASN A 323 12.39 -4.81 1.12
N SER A 324 11.06 -4.75 1.21
CA SER A 324 10.35 -3.96 2.25
C SER A 324 8.82 -4.15 2.27
N ASN A 325 8.26 -4.09 3.49
CA ASN A 325 6.83 -4.18 3.84
C ASN A 325 6.16 -2.80 3.93
N ILE A 326 4.84 -2.76 3.67
CA ILE A 326 3.94 -1.59 3.65
C ILE A 326 2.85 -1.73 4.75
N PHE A 327 2.06 -0.66 5.01
CA PHE A 327 0.83 -0.58 5.86
C PHE A 327 -0.34 0.13 5.11
N ILE A 328 -1.60 -0.33 5.27
CA ILE A 328 -2.85 0.17 4.63
C ILE A 328 -4.04 0.12 5.62
N TYR A 329 -4.87 1.17 5.54
CA TYR A 329 -6.13 1.35 6.28
C TYR A 329 -7.38 0.93 5.47
N SER A 330 -8.39 0.38 6.16
CA SER A 330 -9.71 0.02 5.64
C SER A 330 -10.80 0.95 6.20
N THR A 331 -11.70 1.45 5.36
CA THR A 331 -12.88 2.23 5.74
C THR A 331 -14.18 1.45 5.52
N LEU A 332 -15.06 1.49 6.52
CA LEU A 332 -16.36 0.80 6.59
C LEU A 332 -17.51 1.79 6.29
N ILE A 333 -18.52 1.35 5.56
CA ILE A 333 -19.83 2.03 5.43
C ILE A 333 -20.94 1.00 5.73
N PRO A 334 -21.94 1.33 6.58
CA PRO A 334 -23.02 0.41 6.92
C PRO A 334 -24.23 0.62 6.00
N LEU A 335 -24.72 -0.48 5.43
CA LEU A 335 -26.05 -0.56 4.85
C LEU A 335 -26.63 -1.89 5.34
N ASP A 336 -27.54 -1.83 6.32
CA ASP A 336 -28.52 -2.89 6.61
C ASP A 336 -29.58 -2.41 7.64
N LEU A 337 -30.34 -1.38 7.28
CA LEU A 337 -31.57 -0.98 8.00
C LEU A 337 -32.84 -1.37 7.24
N ALA A 338 -32.74 -1.65 5.93
CA ALA A 338 -33.89 -1.98 5.09
C ALA A 338 -34.45 -3.40 5.35
N LEU A 339 -33.59 -4.36 5.69
CA LEU A 339 -34.00 -5.76 5.90
C LEU A 339 -34.73 -5.97 7.24
N ILE A 340 -34.40 -5.18 8.26
CA ILE A 340 -35.05 -5.28 9.58
C ILE A 340 -36.49 -4.76 9.53
N ILE A 341 -36.75 -3.72 8.72
CA ILE A 341 -38.10 -3.12 8.60
C ILE A 341 -39.05 -4.08 7.87
N VAL A 342 -38.58 -4.78 6.83
CA VAL A 342 -39.40 -5.77 6.10
C VAL A 342 -39.76 -6.96 6.99
N ALA A 343 -38.83 -7.43 7.84
CA ALA A 343 -39.10 -8.51 8.77
C ALA A 343 -40.14 -8.13 9.85
N ILE A 344 -40.08 -6.89 10.37
CA ILE A 344 -41.03 -6.42 11.39
C ILE A 344 -42.44 -6.25 10.79
N LEU A 345 -42.56 -5.82 9.54
CA LEU A 345 -43.85 -5.67 8.87
C LEU A 345 -44.53 -7.02 8.58
N LEU A 346 -43.77 -8.05 8.20
CA LEU A 346 -44.31 -9.39 7.97
C LEU A 346 -44.77 -10.08 9.26
N ILE A 347 -44.09 -9.85 10.38
CA ILE A 347 -44.50 -10.37 11.69
C ILE A 347 -45.78 -9.67 12.18
N ARG A 348 -45.95 -8.38 11.87
CA ARG A 348 -47.15 -7.61 12.27
C ARG A 348 -48.41 -8.04 11.53
N ASP A 349 -48.30 -8.42 10.26
CA ASP A 349 -49.46 -8.87 9.47
C ASP A 349 -49.86 -10.31 9.76
N GLY A 350 -48.91 -11.18 10.15
CA GLY A 350 -49.20 -12.55 10.61
C GLY A 350 -50.00 -12.62 11.92
N PHE A 351 -49.83 -11.64 12.82
CA PHE A 351 -50.54 -11.60 14.10
C PHE A 351 -52.01 -11.15 14.00
N LYS A 352 -52.45 -10.60 12.87
CA LYS A 352 -53.85 -10.17 12.67
C LYS A 352 -54.79 -11.29 12.20
N GLN A 353 -54.28 -12.43 11.75
CA GLN A 353 -55.10 -13.56 11.27
C GLN A 353 -55.44 -14.60 12.34
N PHE A 354 -54.97 -14.44 13.57
CA PHE A 354 -55.19 -15.38 14.68
C PHE A 354 -56.16 -14.89 15.77
N ASN A 355 -56.81 -13.74 15.57
CA ASN A 355 -57.89 -13.25 16.44
C ASN A 355 -59.16 -12.98 15.61
N LEU A 356 -59.84 -14.04 15.19
CA LEU A 356 -61.30 -14.09 14.96
C LEU A 356 -61.79 -15.53 14.90
#